data_AF-D4ZLN5-F1
#
_entry.id   AF-D4ZLN5-F1
#
_cell.length_a   1.000
_cell.length_b   1.000
_cell.length_c   1.000
_cell.angle_alpha   90.00
_cell.angle_beta   90.00
_cell.angle_gamma   90.00
#
_symmetry.space_group_name_H-M   'P 1'
#
loop_
_entity.id
_entity.type
_entity.pdbx_description
1 polymer ?
#
loop_
_entity_poly.entity_id
_entity_poly.type
_entity_poly.pdbx_seq_one_letter_code
_entity_poly.pdbx_strand_id
1 'polypeptide(L)'
;MKLSVSNHTSDLYAKYVNVLACGDKPISVGKLHEFTDDLAKSQLLLQDFNWDDWYLNSHLVDRPEYIADASLHECQLLLTAMTRLERFSPGVMDNMRRQGVLIAILERYNNFSMQLAC
;
A
#
# COMPACT_ATOMS: atom_id res chain seq x y z
N MET A 1 -7.35 18.76 -4.81
CA MET A 1 -7.37 17.30 -4.56
C MET A 1 -6.08 16.60 -5.02
N LYS A 2 -5.61 16.79 -6.27
CA LYS A 2 -4.39 16.13 -6.81
C LYS A 2 -3.09 16.35 -6.02
N LEU A 3 -2.81 17.57 -5.56
CA LEU A 3 -1.62 17.90 -4.76
C LEU A 3 -1.56 17.20 -3.40
N SER A 4 -2.71 16.94 -2.76
CA SER A 4 -2.75 16.32 -1.43
C SER A 4 -2.40 14.83 -1.49
N VAL A 5 -2.86 14.14 -2.53
CA VAL A 5 -2.53 12.72 -2.74
C VAL A 5 -1.04 12.57 -3.01
N SER A 6 -0.48 13.40 -3.91
CA SER A 6 0.95 13.41 -4.26
C SER A 6 1.88 13.63 -3.07
N ASN A 7 1.52 14.53 -2.15
CA ASN A 7 2.36 14.78 -0.97
C ASN A 7 2.30 13.58 -0.01
N HIS A 8 1.12 13.01 0.23
CA HIS A 8 0.96 11.88 1.14
C HIS A 8 1.62 10.59 0.65
N THR A 9 1.58 10.33 -0.65
CA THR A 9 2.27 9.19 -1.28
C THR A 9 3.79 9.31 -1.16
N SER A 10 4.36 10.50 -1.43
CA SER A 10 5.80 10.73 -1.29
C SER A 10 6.27 10.69 0.17
N ASP A 11 5.49 11.24 1.10
CA ASP A 11 5.82 11.21 2.55
C ASP A 11 5.82 9.78 3.10
N LEU A 12 4.79 8.97 2.75
CA LEU A 12 4.72 7.57 3.14
C LEU A 12 5.85 6.76 2.52
N TYR A 13 6.15 6.97 1.24
CA TYR A 13 7.26 6.33 0.56
C TYR A 13 8.58 6.63 1.28
N ALA A 14 8.92 7.91 1.47
CA ALA A 14 10.17 8.31 2.11
C ALA A 14 10.31 7.76 3.53
N LYS A 15 9.21 7.72 4.31
CA LYS A 15 9.21 7.23 5.69
C LYS A 15 9.38 5.72 5.80
N TYR A 16 8.78 4.94 4.89
CA TYR A 16 8.62 3.49 5.07
C TYR A 16 9.34 2.61 4.06
N VAL A 17 9.84 3.15 2.93
CA VAL A 17 10.52 2.37 1.86
C VAL A 17 11.55 1.37 2.42
N ASN A 18 12.43 1.82 3.32
CA ASN A 18 13.49 0.97 3.89
C ASN A 18 12.94 -0.13 4.80
N VAL A 19 11.86 0.14 5.55
CA VAL A 19 11.23 -0.83 6.44
C VAL A 19 10.49 -1.90 5.62
N LEU A 20 9.84 -1.49 4.53
CA LEU A 20 9.07 -2.40 3.70
C LEU A 20 9.95 -3.21 2.74
N ALA A 21 11.09 -2.67 2.31
CA ALA A 21 12.09 -3.36 1.48
C ALA A 21 12.91 -4.43 2.24
N CYS A 22 12.65 -4.67 3.53
CA CYS A 22 13.43 -5.61 4.34
C CYS A 22 13.22 -7.10 3.99
N GLY A 23 12.27 -7.44 3.11
CA GLY A 23 11.99 -8.83 2.70
C GLY A 23 11.67 -9.73 3.90
N ASP A 24 12.28 -10.91 3.99
CA ASP A 24 12.04 -11.83 5.11
C ASP A 24 12.64 -11.40 6.45
N LYS A 25 13.41 -10.31 6.50
CA LYS A 25 13.97 -9.83 7.77
C LYS A 25 12.85 -9.38 8.69
N PRO A 26 12.89 -9.76 9.98
CA PRO A 26 11.89 -9.32 10.94
C PRO A 26 12.00 -7.81 11.14
N ILE A 27 10.84 -7.16 11.24
CA ILE A 27 10.71 -5.77 11.64
C ILE A 27 9.93 -5.70 12.94
N SER A 28 10.05 -4.60 13.68
CA SER A 28 9.23 -4.42 14.88
C SER A 28 7.76 -4.28 14.51
N VAL A 29 6.87 -4.99 15.21
CA VAL A 29 5.42 -4.87 15.08
C VAL A 29 4.96 -3.41 15.22
N GLY A 30 5.57 -2.66 16.13
CA GLY A 30 5.27 -1.23 16.32
C GLY A 30 5.47 -0.37 15.07
N LYS A 31 6.45 -0.70 14.21
CA LYS A 31 6.67 0.00 12.93
C LYS A 31 5.59 -0.30 11.91
N LEU A 32 5.07 -1.52 11.92
CA LEU A 32 3.98 -1.91 11.03
C LEU A 32 2.65 -1.27 11.48
N HIS A 33 2.40 -1.18 12.79
CA HIS A 33 1.26 -0.44 13.33
C HIS A 33 1.35 1.07 13.02
N GLU A 34 2.55 1.66 13.16
CA GLU A 34 2.80 3.06 12.78
C GLU A 34 2.45 3.30 11.30
N PHE A 35 2.86 2.36 10.42
CA PHE A 35 2.53 2.39 9.01
C PHE A 35 1.02 2.34 8.76
N THR A 36 0.30 1.40 9.40
CA THR A 36 -1.16 1.28 9.22
C THR A 36 -1.92 2.50 9.76
N ASP A 37 -1.45 3.11 10.85
CA ASP A 37 -2.04 4.32 11.43
C ASP A 37 -1.84 5.53 10.51
N ASP A 38 -0.66 5.69 9.93
CA ASP A 38 -0.38 6.76 8.97
C ASP A 38 -1.18 6.55 7.67
N LEU A 39 -1.32 5.30 7.22
CA LEU A 39 -2.13 4.95 6.07
C LEU A 39 -3.62 5.27 6.31
N ALA A 40 -4.13 4.99 7.52
CA ALA A 40 -5.51 5.31 7.90
C ALA A 40 -5.78 6.82 7.98
N LYS A 41 -4.77 7.62 8.29
CA LYS A 41 -4.85 9.10 8.28
C LYS A 41 -4.66 9.69 6.88
N SER A 42 -4.10 8.91 5.96
CA SER A 42 -3.91 9.33 4.57
C SER A 42 -5.23 9.26 3.78
N GLN A 43 -5.27 9.97 2.65
CA GLN A 43 -6.37 9.88 1.68
C GLN A 43 -6.14 8.75 0.65
N LEU A 44 -5.33 7.74 0.99
CA LEU A 44 -4.98 6.62 0.10
C LEU A 44 -5.86 5.39 0.28
N LEU A 45 -6.65 5.34 1.35
CA LEU A 45 -7.64 4.28 1.52
C LEU A 45 -8.99 4.71 0.93
N LEU A 46 -9.66 3.78 0.27
CA LEU A 46 -10.98 4.01 -0.29
C LEU A 46 -12.02 4.08 0.85
N GLN A 47 -12.85 5.13 0.81
CA GLN A 47 -14.00 5.27 1.72
C GLN A 47 -15.04 4.19 1.40
N ASP A 48 -15.43 4.13 0.13
CA ASP A 48 -16.32 3.11 -0.42
C ASP A 48 -15.51 1.96 -1.01
N PHE A 49 -15.87 0.73 -0.67
CA PHE A 49 -15.14 -0.46 -1.09
C PHE A 49 -16.08 -1.48 -1.71
N ASN A 50 -15.76 -1.93 -2.92
CA ASN A 50 -16.50 -2.96 -3.64
C ASN A 50 -15.74 -4.29 -3.60
N TRP A 51 -16.38 -5.33 -3.05
CA TRP A 51 -15.81 -6.67 -2.96
C TRP A 51 -15.67 -7.38 -4.31
N ASP A 52 -16.54 -7.07 -5.28
CA ASP A 52 -16.46 -7.64 -6.63
C ASP A 52 -15.23 -7.10 -7.37
N ASP A 53 -14.97 -5.79 -7.22
CA ASP A 53 -13.79 -5.13 -7.77
C ASP A 53 -12.51 -5.72 -7.15
N TRP A 54 -12.52 -5.95 -5.83
CA TRP A 54 -11.42 -6.65 -5.16
C TRP A 54 -11.18 -8.05 -5.73
N TYR A 55 -12.24 -8.84 -5.95
CA TYR A 55 -12.11 -10.20 -6.47
C TYR A 55 -11.45 -10.23 -7.85
N LEU A 56 -11.70 -9.23 -8.69
CA LEU A 56 -11.06 -9.11 -10.01
C LEU A 56 -9.56 -8.78 -9.91
N ASN A 57 -9.15 -8.06 -8.86
CA ASN A 57 -7.81 -7.49 -8.74
C ASN A 57 -6.92 -8.19 -7.68
N SER A 58 -7.46 -9.13 -6.90
CA SER A 58 -6.73 -9.76 -5.79
C SER A 58 -5.49 -10.53 -6.25
N HIS A 59 -5.44 -10.96 -7.52
CA HIS A 59 -4.29 -11.62 -8.14
C HIS A 59 -3.01 -10.77 -8.11
N LEU A 60 -3.12 -9.45 -7.97
CA LEU A 60 -1.97 -8.55 -7.83
C LEU A 60 -1.23 -8.73 -6.50
N VAL A 61 -1.88 -9.26 -5.46
CA VAL A 61 -1.21 -9.61 -4.19
C VAL A 61 -0.29 -10.81 -4.38
N ASP A 62 -0.71 -11.78 -5.19
CA ASP A 62 0.08 -12.98 -5.47
C ASP A 62 1.21 -12.73 -6.47
N ARG A 63 1.11 -11.65 -7.27
CA ARG A 63 2.08 -11.24 -8.29
C ARG A 63 2.44 -9.76 -8.16
N PRO A 64 3.23 -9.39 -7.14
CA PRO A 64 3.60 -8.01 -6.88
C PRO A 64 4.33 -7.34 -8.05
N GLU A 65 4.96 -8.10 -8.93
CA GLU A 65 5.58 -7.59 -10.16
C GLU A 65 4.59 -6.86 -11.09
N TYR A 66 3.29 -7.20 -11.05
CA TYR A 66 2.27 -6.55 -11.89
C TYR A 66 1.78 -5.22 -11.29
N ILE A 67 2.10 -4.93 -10.03
CA ILE A 67 1.74 -3.66 -9.37
C ILE A 67 2.47 -2.48 -10.02
N ALA A 68 3.61 -2.73 -10.68
CA ALA A 68 4.35 -1.71 -11.42
C ALA A 68 3.49 -1.03 -12.51
N ASP A 69 2.49 -1.74 -13.05
CA ASP A 69 1.58 -1.24 -14.09
C ASP A 69 0.17 -0.93 -13.57
N ALA A 70 -0.16 -1.31 -12.33
CA ALA A 70 -1.45 -1.05 -11.71
C ALA A 70 -1.79 0.45 -11.69
N SER A 71 -3.06 0.77 -11.80
CA SER A 71 -3.62 2.11 -11.62
C SER A 71 -3.61 2.55 -10.16
N LEU A 72 -3.79 3.86 -9.93
CA LEU A 72 -3.96 4.40 -8.59
C LEU A 72 -5.08 3.69 -7.84
N HIS A 73 -6.22 3.49 -8.50
CA HIS A 73 -7.39 2.85 -7.90
C HIS A 73 -7.10 1.40 -7.49
N GLU A 74 -6.44 0.61 -8.33
CA GLU A 74 -6.05 -0.77 -7.99
C GLU A 74 -5.13 -0.80 -6.76
N CYS A 75 -4.12 0.07 -6.70
CA CYS A 75 -3.27 0.18 -5.51
C CYS A 75 -4.06 0.57 -4.24
N GLN A 76 -5.02 1.51 -4.35
CA GLN A 76 -5.88 1.91 -3.24
C GLN A 76 -6.81 0.77 -2.80
N LEU A 77 -7.35 0.02 -3.76
CA LEU A 77 -8.19 -1.15 -3.52
C LEU A 77 -7.42 -2.23 -2.76
N LEU A 78 -6.19 -2.56 -3.21
CA LEU A 78 -5.33 -3.54 -2.55
C LEU A 78 -5.03 -3.13 -1.10
N LEU A 79 -4.57 -1.89 -0.87
CA LEU A 79 -4.27 -1.40 0.47
C LEU A 79 -5.52 -1.36 1.36
N THR A 80 -6.67 -0.96 0.82
CA THR A 80 -7.92 -0.89 1.58
C THR A 80 -8.39 -2.27 2.01
N ALA A 81 -8.38 -3.24 1.09
CA ALA A 81 -8.76 -4.62 1.39
C ALA A 81 -7.88 -5.19 2.50
N MET A 82 -6.57 -5.06 2.37
CA MET A 82 -5.62 -5.72 3.24
C MET A 82 -5.50 -5.05 4.60
N THR A 83 -5.63 -3.72 4.66
CA THR A 83 -5.74 -2.98 5.93
C THR A 83 -7.01 -3.38 6.69
N ARG A 84 -8.13 -3.60 5.99
CA ARG A 84 -9.35 -4.11 6.62
C ARG A 84 -9.17 -5.55 7.11
N LEU A 85 -8.52 -6.41 6.32
CA LEU A 85 -8.25 -7.81 6.68
C LEU A 85 -7.31 -7.94 7.89
N GLU A 86 -6.31 -7.09 8.04
CA GLU A 86 -5.40 -7.07 9.20
C GLU A 86 -6.16 -6.97 10.53
N ARG A 87 -7.29 -6.26 10.55
CA ARG A 87 -8.13 -6.12 11.75
C ARG A 87 -8.81 -7.43 12.16
N PHE A 88 -9.04 -8.33 11.20
CA PHE A 88 -9.67 -9.63 11.43
C PHE A 88 -8.65 -10.76 11.56
N SER A 89 -7.52 -10.63 10.87
CA SER A 89 -6.44 -11.61 10.85
C SER A 89 -5.10 -10.88 10.98
N PRO A 90 -4.57 -10.74 12.21
CA PRO A 90 -3.29 -10.10 12.45
C PRO A 90 -2.16 -10.78 11.67
N GLY A 91 -1.26 -9.98 11.09
CA GLY A 91 -0.09 -10.45 10.33
C GLY A 91 -0.26 -10.47 8.81
N VAL A 92 -1.44 -10.12 8.28
CA VAL A 92 -1.68 -9.93 6.85
C VAL A 92 -0.74 -8.87 6.26
N MET A 93 -0.59 -7.73 6.94
CA MET A 93 0.29 -6.64 6.50
C MET A 93 1.77 -7.04 6.54
N ASP A 94 2.19 -7.81 7.55
CA ASP A 94 3.57 -8.31 7.60
C ASP A 94 3.83 -9.34 6.50
N ASN A 95 2.85 -10.18 6.20
CA ASN A 95 2.96 -11.14 5.09
C ASN A 95 3.09 -10.42 3.74
N MET A 96 2.22 -9.44 3.46
CA MET A 96 2.33 -8.62 2.24
C MET A 96 3.68 -7.91 2.14
N ARG A 97 4.21 -7.43 3.27
CA ARG A 97 5.53 -6.82 3.32
C ARG A 97 6.61 -7.81 2.91
N ARG A 98 6.63 -9.01 3.50
CA ARG A 98 7.62 -10.05 3.19
C ARG A 98 7.57 -10.46 1.72
N GLN A 99 6.36 -10.54 1.16
CA GLN A 99 6.13 -10.85 -0.25
C GLN A 99 6.47 -9.68 -1.21
N GLY A 100 6.82 -8.50 -0.69
CA GLY A 100 7.17 -7.35 -1.53
C GLY A 100 5.98 -6.55 -2.07
N VAL A 101 4.75 -6.92 -1.70
CA VAL A 101 3.52 -6.25 -2.18
C VAL A 101 3.46 -4.79 -1.69
N LEU A 102 3.74 -4.55 -0.40
CA LEU A 102 3.64 -3.19 0.15
C LEU A 102 4.68 -2.23 -0.44
N ILE A 103 5.90 -2.71 -0.70
CA ILE A 103 6.95 -1.88 -1.31
C ILE A 103 6.61 -1.56 -2.77
N ALA A 104 6.12 -2.55 -3.55
CA ALA A 104 5.69 -2.33 -4.92
C ALA A 104 4.56 -1.29 -5.02
N ILE A 105 3.61 -1.31 -4.08
CA ILE A 105 2.54 -0.29 -4.03
C ILE A 105 3.10 1.10 -3.72
N LEU A 106 4.01 1.22 -2.74
CA LEU A 106 4.59 2.53 -2.41
C LEU A 106 5.46 3.09 -3.55
N GLU A 107 6.23 2.25 -4.24
CA GLU A 107 6.99 2.65 -5.43
C GLU A 107 6.05 3.16 -6.53
N ARG A 108 4.95 2.43 -6.78
CA ARG A 108 3.94 2.84 -7.77
C ARG A 108 3.29 4.18 -7.41
N TYR A 109 2.96 4.38 -6.13
CA TYR A 109 2.46 5.65 -5.62
C TYR A 109 3.45 6.81 -5.78
N ASN A 110 4.73 6.57 -5.52
CA ASN A 110 5.76 7.58 -5.74
C ASN A 110 5.87 7.95 -7.22
N ASN A 111 5.74 6.98 -8.14
CA ASN A 111 5.73 7.24 -9.58
C ASN A 111 4.54 8.12 -10.01
N PHE A 112 3.33 7.89 -9.47
CA PHE A 112 2.19 8.79 -9.74
C PHE A 112 2.44 10.21 -9.25
N SER A 113 3.13 10.35 -8.11
CA SER A 113 3.47 11.65 -7.52
C SER A 113 4.43 12.42 -8.42
N MET A 114 5.47 11.74 -8.92
CA MET A 114 6.43 12.33 -9.86
C MET A 114 5.77 12.74 -11.18
N GLN A 115 4.83 11.95 -11.69
CA GLN A 115 4.08 12.31 -12.91
C GLN A 115 3.15 13.52 -12.72
N LEU A 116 2.64 13.74 -11.51
CA LEU A 116 1.77 14.88 -11.19
C LEU A 116 2.55 16.17 -10.88
N ALA A 117 3.86 16.07 -10.62
CA ALA A 117 4.75 17.19 -10.33
C ALA A 117 5.42 17.79 -11.57
N CYS A 118 5.41 17.07 -12.71
CA CYS A 118 5.87 17.52 -14.02
C CYS A 118 4.72 18.13 -14.84
#